data_AF-A0A7J9RXV2-F1
#
_entry.id   AF-A0A7J9RXV2-F1
#
_cell.length_a   1.000
_cell.length_b   1.000
_cell.length_c   1.000
_cell.angle_alpha   90.00
_cell.angle_beta   90.00
_cell.angle_gamma   90.00
#
_symmetry.space_group_name_H-M   'P 1'
#
loop_
_entity.id
_entity.type
_entity.pdbx_description
1 polymer ?
#
loop_
_entity_poly.entity_id
_entity_poly.type
_entity_poly.pdbx_seq_one_letter_code
_entity_poly.pdbx_strand_id
1 'polypeptide(L)'
;MIIPDSVHPKTLAQIKEKLFSIIKGRKAEEAKKTLVTAALAKDSVENKAKEFGISPQTVRNYVEEQPQVIEQILNMIKTTSIKELGERKRVKISID
;
A
#
# COMPACT_ATOMS: atom_id res chain seq x y z
N MET A 1 0.80 -22.73 14.16
CA MET A 1 0.72 -21.88 12.95
C MET A 1 0.66 -20.44 13.44
N ILE A 2 1.76 -19.68 13.37
CA ILE A 2 1.75 -18.29 13.82
C ILE A 2 1.03 -17.50 12.74
N ILE A 3 -0.28 -17.28 12.93
CA ILE A 3 -1.00 -16.24 12.21
C ILE A 3 -0.36 -14.94 12.72
N PRO A 4 0.37 -14.16 11.92
CA PRO A 4 0.87 -12.89 12.40
C PRO A 4 -0.35 -12.04 12.70
N ASP A 5 -0.62 -11.91 14.00
CA ASP A 5 -1.60 -11.02 14.58
C ASP A 5 -1.40 -9.65 13.91
N SER A 6 -2.44 -9.22 13.22
CA SER A 6 -2.76 -7.84 12.90
C SER A 6 -1.52 -6.96 12.69
N VAL A 7 -1.11 -6.73 11.44
CA VAL A 7 -0.08 -5.71 11.14
C VAL A 7 -0.45 -4.44 11.91
N HIS A 8 0.36 -4.09 12.92
CA HIS A 8 0.03 -3.00 13.83
C HIS A 8 -0.38 -1.76 13.02
N PRO A 9 -1.44 -1.02 13.41
CA PRO A 9 -1.93 0.12 12.65
C PRO A 9 -0.84 1.16 12.37
N LYS A 10 0.12 1.32 13.29
CA LYS A 10 1.32 2.15 13.11
C LYS A 10 2.21 1.67 11.94
N THR A 11 2.40 0.36 11.80
CA THR A 11 3.16 -0.23 10.67
C THR A 11 2.45 0.00 9.36
N LEU A 12 1.13 -0.20 9.32
CA LEU A 12 0.31 0.07 8.13
C LEU A 12 0.39 1.53 7.70
N ALA A 13 0.34 2.46 8.65
CA ALA A 13 0.50 3.89 8.38
C ALA A 13 1.89 4.21 7.79
N GLN A 14 2.97 3.67 8.36
CA GLN A 14 4.34 3.86 7.84
C GLN A 14 4.50 3.28 6.42
N ILE A 15 3.98 2.08 6.18
CA ILE A 15 4.00 1.45 4.84
C ILE A 15 3.23 2.33 3.85
N LYS A 16 2.03 2.79 4.22
CA LYS A 16 1.19 3.65 3.36
C LYS A 16 1.90 4.96 3.01
N GLU A 17 2.49 5.64 3.99
CA GLU A 17 3.19 6.92 3.78
C GLU A 17 4.39 6.75 2.83
N LYS A 18 5.19 5.70 3.05
CA LYS A 18 6.37 5.40 2.22
C LYS A 18 5.98 5.09 0.78
N LEU A 19 4.90 4.33 0.57
CA LEU A 19 4.36 4.06 -0.76
C LEU A 19 3.84 5.35 -1.42
N PHE A 20 3.14 6.20 -0.68
CA PHE A 20 2.66 7.48 -1.18
C PHE A 20 3.80 8.39 -1.61
N SER A 21 4.91 8.41 -0.87
CA SER A 21 6.11 9.16 -1.24
C SER A 21 6.73 8.67 -2.55
N ILE A 22 6.68 7.37 -2.85
CA ILE A 22 7.22 6.81 -4.12
C ILE A 22 6.32 7.18 -5.31
N ILE A 23 5.01 7.27 -5.07
CA ILE A 23 3.99 7.55 -6.07
C ILE A 23 3.85 9.06 -6.34
N LYS A 24 4.29 9.90 -5.39
CA LYS A 24 4.21 11.36 -5.47
C LYS A 24 4.85 11.89 -6.76
N GLY A 25 4.13 12.75 -7.48
CA GLY A 25 4.57 13.38 -8.73
C GLY A 25 4.55 12.46 -9.97
N ARG A 26 4.08 11.20 -9.85
CA ARG A 26 3.95 10.30 -11.00
C ARG A 26 2.59 10.46 -11.67
N LYS A 27 2.52 10.15 -12.97
CA LYS A 27 1.25 10.04 -13.71
C LYS A 27 0.28 9.11 -12.96
N ALA A 28 -0.98 9.54 -12.88
CA ALA A 28 -2.06 8.83 -12.19
C ALA A 28 -1.78 8.57 -10.70
N GLU A 29 -1.16 9.55 -10.02
CA GLU A 29 -0.86 9.51 -8.58
C GLU A 29 -2.09 9.10 -7.76
N GLU A 30 -3.24 9.71 -7.99
CA GLU A 30 -4.46 9.45 -7.21
C GLU A 30 -5.01 8.04 -7.44
N ALA A 31 -4.96 7.54 -8.68
CA ALA A 31 -5.36 6.17 -8.99
C ALA A 31 -4.45 5.16 -8.28
N LYS A 32 -3.13 5.40 -8.28
CA LYS A 32 -2.15 4.57 -7.57
C LYS A 32 -2.33 4.63 -6.05
N LYS A 33 -2.57 5.81 -5.48
CA LYS A 33 -2.88 5.97 -4.05
C LYS A 33 -4.15 5.23 -3.65
N THR A 34 -5.17 5.25 -4.52
CA THR A 34 -6.41 4.51 -4.34
C THR A 34 -6.15 3.01 -4.34
N LEU A 35 -5.42 2.49 -5.33
CA LEU A 35 -5.06 1.07 -5.41
C LEU A 35 -4.24 0.60 -4.20
N VAL A 36 -3.26 1.37 -3.76
CA VAL A 36 -2.48 1.09 -2.54
C VAL A 36 -3.39 1.05 -1.31
N THR A 37 -4.26 2.04 -1.15
CA THR A 37 -5.13 2.14 0.02
C THR A 37 -6.15 1.01 0.04
N ALA A 38 -6.74 0.66 -1.10
CA ALA A 38 -7.67 -0.46 -1.24
C ALA A 38 -6.97 -1.79 -0.92
N ALA A 39 -5.76 -2.01 -1.45
CA ALA A 39 -4.99 -3.23 -1.19
C ALA A 39 -4.58 -3.37 0.28
N LEU A 40 -4.15 -2.28 0.93
CA LEU A 40 -3.77 -2.29 2.35
C LEU A 40 -4.97 -2.46 3.28
N ALA A 41 -6.10 -1.81 2.95
CA ALA A 41 -7.33 -1.90 3.73
C ALA A 41 -8.14 -3.18 3.46
N LYS A 42 -7.73 -3.99 2.48
CA LYS A 42 -8.52 -5.13 1.94
C LYS A 42 -9.95 -4.73 1.60
N ASP A 43 -10.08 -3.56 0.98
CA ASP A 43 -11.35 -2.89 0.72
C ASP A 43 -11.52 -2.64 -0.79
N SER A 44 -12.71 -2.24 -1.23
CA SER A 44 -12.96 -2.02 -2.66
C SER A 44 -12.33 -0.71 -3.16
N VAL A 45 -11.84 -0.74 -4.41
CA VAL A 45 -11.44 0.46 -5.15
C VAL A 45 -12.58 1.47 -5.25
N GLU A 46 -13.83 1.02 -5.35
CA GLU A 46 -14.99 1.93 -5.45
C GLU A 46 -15.21 2.74 -4.17
N ASN A 47 -14.95 2.13 -3.02
CA ASN A 47 -15.05 2.79 -1.74
C ASN A 47 -13.87 3.73 -1.53
N LYS A 48 -12.65 3.29 -1.86
CA LYS A 48 -11.42 4.09 -1.69
C LYS A 48 -11.26 5.21 -2.70
N ALA A 49 -11.78 5.08 -3.93
CA ALA A 49 -11.68 6.12 -4.95
C ALA A 49 -12.38 7.42 -4.50
N LYS A 50 -13.50 7.29 -3.79
CA LYS A 50 -14.22 8.43 -3.20
C LYS A 50 -13.38 9.20 -2.19
N GLU A 51 -12.54 8.52 -1.40
CA GLU A 51 -11.64 9.17 -0.43
C GLU A 51 -10.57 10.04 -1.12
N PHE A 52 -10.20 9.72 -2.36
CA PHE A 52 -9.24 10.49 -3.15
C PHE A 52 -9.93 11.40 -4.20
N GLY A 53 -11.25 11.56 -4.14
CA GLY A 53 -11.97 12.46 -5.05
C GLY A 53 -11.95 12.05 -6.52
N ILE A 54 -11.58 10.80 -6.83
CA ILE A 54 -11.53 10.29 -8.21
C ILE A 54 -12.68 9.31 -8.49
N SER A 55 -13.07 9.19 -9.76
CA SER A 55 -14.05 8.19 -10.16
C SER A 55 -13.43 6.79 -10.08
N PRO A 56 -14.14 5.79 -9.54
CA PRO A 56 -13.72 4.38 -9.61
C PRO A 56 -13.43 3.94 -11.05
N GLN A 57 -14.16 4.50 -12.03
CA GLN A 57 -13.95 4.24 -13.45
C GLN A 57 -12.56 4.70 -13.91
N THR A 58 -12.07 5.84 -13.41
CA THR A 58 -10.73 6.34 -13.72
C THR A 58 -9.66 5.38 -13.23
N VAL A 59 -9.85 4.77 -12.06
CA VAL A 59 -8.91 3.77 -11.54
C VAL A 59 -8.93 2.50 -12.37
N ARG A 60 -10.12 2.04 -12.78
CA ARG A 60 -10.28 0.87 -13.66
C ARG A 60 -9.63 1.10 -15.01
N ASN A 61 -9.92 2.22 -15.68
CA ASN A 61 -9.29 2.59 -16.94
C ASN A 61 -7.77 2.62 -16.81
N TYR A 62 -7.24 3.20 -15.72
CA TYR A 62 -5.80 3.25 -15.50
C TYR A 62 -5.16 1.86 -15.36
N VAL A 63 -5.84 0.93 -14.69
CA VAL A 63 -5.42 -0.47 -14.56
C VAL A 63 -5.52 -1.19 -15.90
N GLU A 64 -6.57 -0.95 -16.69
CA GLU A 64 -6.74 -1.57 -18.01
C GLU A 64 -5.69 -1.07 -19.01
N GLU A 65 -5.37 0.23 -18.99
CA GLU A 65 -4.31 0.83 -19.81
C GLU A 65 -2.91 0.37 -19.38
N GLN A 66 -2.72 0.04 -18.10
CA GLN A 66 -1.43 -0.34 -17.52
C GLN A 66 -1.59 -1.52 -16.56
N PRO A 67 -1.84 -2.74 -17.06
CA PRO A 67 -2.09 -3.92 -16.22
C PRO A 67 -0.90 -4.22 -15.29
N GLN A 68 0.33 -3.88 -15.72
CA GLN A 68 1.53 -4.01 -14.89
C GLN A 68 1.49 -3.17 -13.60
N VAL A 69 0.59 -2.19 -13.47
CA VAL A 69 0.51 -1.35 -12.27
C VAL A 69 -0.01 -2.11 -11.06
N ILE A 70 -0.87 -3.11 -11.26
CA ILE A 70 -1.35 -3.98 -10.18
C ILE A 70 -0.15 -4.73 -9.59
N GLU A 71 0.61 -5.41 -10.45
CA GLU A 71 1.76 -6.19 -10.02
C GLU A 71 2.83 -5.32 -9.38
N GLN A 72 3.10 -4.14 -9.94
CA GLN A 72 4.02 -3.17 -9.35
C GLN A 72 3.58 -2.73 -7.96
N ILE A 73 2.31 -2.37 -7.76
CA ILE A 73 1.79 -1.94 -6.46
C ILE A 73 1.85 -3.09 -5.45
N LEU A 74 1.45 -4.30 -5.85
CA LEU A 74 1.54 -5.48 -4.99
C LEU A 74 2.98 -5.79 -4.58
N ASN A 75 3.92 -5.72 -5.52
CA ASN A 75 5.33 -5.94 -5.24
C ASN A 75 5.90 -4.85 -4.32
N MET A 76 5.50 -3.59 -4.53
CA MET A 76 5.90 -2.47 -3.69
C MET A 76 5.38 -2.66 -2.26
N ILE A 77 4.10 -3.01 -2.09
CA ILE A 77 3.50 -3.32 -0.77
C ILE A 77 4.25 -4.47 -0.10
N LYS A 78 4.50 -5.58 -0.81
CA LYS A 78 5.25 -6.72 -0.27
C LYS A 78 6.66 -6.33 0.17
N THR A 79 7.41 -5.67 -0.70
CA THR A 79 8.80 -5.24 -0.43
C THR A 79 8.87 -4.28 0.75
N THR A 80 7.99 -3.27 0.80
CA THR A 80 7.92 -2.33 1.91
C THR A 80 7.49 -3.02 3.20
N SER A 81 6.49 -3.91 3.15
CA SER A 81 6.04 -4.68 4.32
C SER A 81 7.15 -5.56 4.87
N ILE A 82 7.90 -6.28 4.03
CA ILE A 82 9.03 -7.11 4.44
C ILE A 82 10.11 -6.26 5.10
N LYS A 83 10.43 -5.09 4.53
CA LYS A 83 11.44 -4.18 5.10
C LYS A 83 11.01 -3.66 6.48
N GLU A 84 9.78 -3.17 6.61
CA GLU A 84 9.25 -2.62 7.88
C GLU A 84 9.04 -3.70 8.96
N LEU A 85 8.62 -4.92 8.57
CA LEU A 85 8.48 -6.05 9.49
C LEU A 85 9.84 -6.68 9.85
N GLY A 86 10.79 -6.68 8.91
CA GLY A 86 12.15 -7.17 9.08
C GLY A 86 13.01 -6.28 9.97
N GLU A 87 12.89 -4.95 9.85
CA GLU A 87 13.52 -3.98 10.75
C GLU A 87 13.05 -4.19 12.21
N ARG A 88 11.76 -4.47 12.43
CA ARG A 88 11.25 -4.76 13.79
C ARG A 88 11.80 -6.03 14.40
N LYS A 89 12.12 -7.06 13.60
CA LYS A 89 12.78 -8.28 14.10
C LYS A 89 14.23 -8.04 14.53
N ARG A 90 14.88 -6.95 14.08
CA ARG A 90 16.23 -6.58 14.52
C ARG A 90 16.25 -5.70 15.78
N VAL A 91 15.09 -5.21 16.24
CA VAL A 91 14.99 -4.38 17.45
C VAL A 91 14.33 -5.17 18.58
N LYS A 92 15.11 -6.07 19.16
CA LYS A 92 15.07 -6.63 20.52
C LYS A 92 16.31 -7.52 20.53
N ILE A 93 17.42 -7.15 21.18
CA ILE A 93 17.58 -7.13 22.64
C ILE A 93 18.87 -6.34 22.95
N SER A 94 18.76 -5.15 23.56
CA SER A 94 19.79 -4.68 24.49
C SER A 94 19.20 -4.94 25.87
N ILE A 95 19.74 -5.95 26.56
CA ILE A 95 19.49 -6.18 27.98
C ILE A 95 20.61 -5.41 28.69
N ASP A 96 20.23 -4.43 29.51
CA ASP A 96 21.08 -3.80 30.52
C ASP A 96 21.30 -4.78 31.68
#